data_AF-A0A7U6KQT2-F1
#
_entry.id   AF-A0A7U6KQT2-F1
#
_cell.length_a   1.000
_cell.length_b   1.000
_cell.length_c   1.000
_cell.angle_alpha   90.00
_cell.angle_beta   90.00
_cell.angle_gamma   90.00
#
_symmetry.space_group_name_H-M   'P 1'
#
loop_
_entity.id
_entity.type
_entity.pdbx_description
1 polymer ?
#
loop_
_entity_poly.entity_id
_entity_poly.type
_entity_poly.pdbx_seq_one_letter_code
_entity_poly.pdbx_strand_id
1 'polypeptide(L)' 'MKLQILSDLHIDSYARQSRPIGHIPKTDADIVLVAGDTANSDRGMPWLQEQAARLQVPSDHNLR' A
#
# COMPACT_ATOMS: atom_id res chain seq x y z
N MET A 1 -3.08 -17.71 -9.36
CA MET A 1 -2.52 -17.04 -8.19
C MET A 1 -1.55 -15.96 -8.66
N LYS A 2 -1.86 -14.69 -8.40
CA LYS A 2 -1.05 -13.52 -8.72
C LYS A 2 -0.51 -12.94 -7.41
N LEU A 3 0.81 -12.89 -7.30
CA LEU A 3 1.50 -12.32 -6.15
C LEU A 3 2.20 -11.03 -6.60
N GLN A 4 1.90 -9.94 -5.91
CA GLN A 4 2.63 -8.68 -6.05
C GLN A 4 3.53 -8.48 -4.82
N ILE A 5 4.80 -8.19 -5.05
CA ILE A 5 5.78 -7.96 -3.99
C ILE A 5 6.19 -6.49 -4.06
N LEU A 6 6.17 -5.82 -2.91
CA LEU A 6 6.62 -4.44 -2.73
C LEU A 6 7.74 -4.41 -1.69
N SER A 7 8.70 -3.51 -1.86
CA SER A 7 9.81 -3.28 -0.94
C SER A 7 10.23 -1.81 -0.98
N ASP A 8 10.98 -1.37 0.02
CA ASP A 8 11.68 -0.07 0.02
C ASP A 8 10.77 1.14 -0.27
N LEU A 9 9.55 1.11 0.28
CA LEU A 9 8.54 2.14 0.04
C LEU A 9 8.92 3.49 0.63
N HIS A 10 9.65 3.49 1.77
CA HIS A 10 10.11 4.68 2.49
C HIS A 10 9.08 5.83 2.53
N ILE A 11 7.85 5.54 2.98
CA ILE A 11 6.73 6.49 2.93
C ILE A 11 7.00 7.81 3.66
N ASP A 12 7.91 7.79 4.65
CA ASP A 12 8.34 8.99 5.37
C ASP A 12 9.05 10.02 4.49
N SER A 13 9.64 9.58 3.37
CA SER A 13 10.30 10.47 2.41
C SER A 13 9.32 11.46 1.79
N TYR A 14 8.04 11.09 1.65
CA TYR A 14 6.98 11.99 1.16
C TYR A 14 6.70 13.11 2.16
N ALA A 15 6.59 12.78 3.44
CA ALA A 15 6.38 13.76 4.50
C ALA A 15 7.55 14.77 4.59
N ARG A 16 8.80 14.31 4.42
CA ARG A 16 9.99 15.18 4.37
C ARG A 16 9.97 16.17 3.19
N GLN A 17 9.28 15.81 2.11
CA GLN A 17 9.15 16.62 0.90
C GLN A 17 7.85 17.46 0.88
N SER A 18 7.10 17.49 1.99
CA SER A 18 5.77 18.12 2.06
C SER A 18 4.80 17.58 0.99
N ARG A 19 4.96 16.32 0.62
CA ARG A 19 4.09 15.61 -0.32
C ARG A 19 3.11 14.73 0.44
N PRO A 20 1.86 14.59 -0.04
CA PRO A 20 0.95 13.60 0.52
C PRO A 20 1.57 12.20 0.39
N ILE A 21 1.45 11.40 1.45
CA ILE A 21 1.86 10.00 1.41
C ILE A 21 0.96 9.28 0.40
N GLY A 22 1.58 8.54 -0.52
CA GLY A 22 0.86 7.78 -1.53
C GLY A 22 0.08 6.59 -0.97
N HIS A 23 -0.53 5.87 -1.89
CA HIS A 23 -1.31 4.67 -1.61
C HIS A 23 -0.86 3.52 -2.50
N ILE A 24 -1.02 2.28 -2.03
CA ILE A 24 -0.87 1.12 -2.93
C ILE A 24 -2.02 1.18 -3.95
N PRO A 25 -1.74 1.18 -5.26
CA PRO A 25 -2.77 1.16 -6.28
C PRO A 25 -3.63 -0.11 -6.20
N LYS A 26 -4.90 -0.01 -6.60
CA LYS A 26 -5.73 -1.20 -6.80
C LYS A 26 -5.04 -2.13 -7.80
N THR A 27 -5.07 -3.42 -7.50
CA THR A 27 -4.37 -4.47 -8.25
C THR A 27 -5.27 -5.68 -8.36
N ASP A 28 -5.06 -6.50 -9.38
CA ASP A 28 -5.70 -7.81 -9.56
C ASP A 28 -4.88 -8.95 -8.93
N ALA A 29 -3.85 -8.60 -8.16
CA ALA A 29 -3.10 -9.56 -7.36
C ALA A 29 -3.98 -10.17 -6.27
N ASP A 30 -3.90 -11.49 -6.14
CA ASP A 30 -4.56 -12.22 -5.06
C ASP A 30 -3.90 -11.93 -3.71
N ILE A 31 -2.58 -11.67 -3.72
CA ILE A 31 -1.76 -11.37 -2.54
C ILE A 31 -0.82 -10.21 -2.84
N VAL A 32 -0.75 -9.25 -1.92
CA VAL A 32 0.29 -8.22 -1.88
C VAL A 32 1.19 -8.47 -0.67
N LEU A 33 2.47 -8.74 -0.91
CA LEU A 33 3.49 -8.94 0.12
C LEU A 33 4.38 -7.69 0.19
N VAL A 34 4.52 -7.10 1.38
CA VAL A 34 5.45 -5.98 1.62
C VAL A 34 6.65 -6.50 2.40
N ALA A 35 7.83 -6.48 1.78
CA ALA A 35 9.01 -7.23 2.21
C ALA A 35 9.97 -6.48 3.16
N GLY A 36 9.69 -5.22 3.50
CA GLY A 36 10.55 -4.42 4.37
C GLY A 36 10.56 -2.94 3.98
N ASP A 37 11.32 -2.15 4.72
CA ASP A 37 11.63 -0.73 4.44
C ASP A 37 10.41 0.12 4.05
N THR A 38 9.29 -0.15 4.70
CA THR A 38 8.05 0.60 4.48
C THR A 38 8.17 2.03 5.00
N ALA A 39 8.71 2.18 6.22
CA ALA A 39 8.88 3.45 6.91
C ALA A 39 10.09 3.36 7.85
N ASN A 40 10.71 4.51 8.13
CA ASN A 40 11.71 4.66 9.19
C ASN A 40 11.07 5.06 10.54
N SER A 41 9.76 5.33 10.54
CA SER A 41 8.94 5.64 11.71
C SER A 41 7.96 4.52 12.05
N ASP A 42 7.30 4.65 13.19
CA ASP A 42 6.20 3.78 13.64
C ASP A 42 4.95 3.87 12.74
N ARG A 43 4.90 4.81 11.81
CA ARG A 43 3.78 5.01 10.87
C ARG A 43 3.68 3.96 9.78
N GLY A 44 4.70 3.12 9.60
CA GLY A 44 4.71 2.07 8.57
C GLY A 44 3.57 1.06 8.74
N MET A 45 3.41 0.49 9.93
CA MET A 45 2.39 -0.53 10.18
C MET A 45 0.96 0.04 10.12
N PRO A 46 0.64 1.20 10.75
CA PRO A 46 -0.66 1.84 10.58
C PRO A 46 -1.01 2.13 9.11
N TRP A 47 -0.05 2.62 8.32
CA TRP A 47 -0.28 2.88 6.90
C TRP A 47 -0.57 1.59 6.11
N LEU A 48 0.16 0.49 6.39
CA LEU A 48 -0.09 -0.81 5.78
C LEU A 48 -1.48 -1.38 6.12
N GLN A 49 -1.94 -1.21 7.36
CA GLN A 49 -3.28 -1.61 7.77
C GLN A 49 -4.36 -0.84 7.01
N GLU A 50 -4.16 0.47 6.83
CA GLU A 50 -5.05 1.30 5.99
C GLU A 50 -5.06 0.82 4.54
N GLN A 51 -3.89 0.47 3.98
CA GLN A 51 -3.82 -0.04 2.60
C GLN A 51 -4.53 -1.39 2.46
N ALA A 52 -4.37 -2.29 3.43
CA ALA A 52 -5.06 -3.57 3.45
C ALA A 52 -6.59 -3.39 3.47
N ALA A 53 -7.10 -2.50 4.33
CA ALA A 53 -8.53 -2.19 4.36
C ALA A 53 -9.02 -1.60 3.03
N ARG A 54 -8.26 -0.69 2.41
CA ARG A 54 -8.61 -0.06 1.12
C ARG A 54 -8.61 -1.04 -0.04
N LEU A 55 -7.70 -2.03 -0.04
CA LEU A 55 -7.60 -3.07 -1.07
C LEU A 55 -8.64 -4.18 -0.91
N GLN A 56 -9.16 -4.41 0.31
CA GLN A 56 -10.25 -5.36 0.57
C GLN A 56 -11.61 -4.89 0.04
N VAL A 57 -11.80 -3.58 -0.18
CA VAL A 57 -13.04 -3.06 -0.76
C VAL A 57 -13.12 -3.51 -2.22
N PRO A 58 -14.15 -4.31 -2.61
CA PRO A 58 -14.32 -4.72 -3.99
C PRO A 58 -14.24 -3.51 -4.90
N SER A 59 -13.44 -3.61 -5.95
CA SER A 59 -13.57 -2.68 -7.07
C SER A 59 -14.96 -2.91 -7.65
N ASP A 60 -15.82 -1.89 -7.67
CA ASP A 60 -17.10 -1.86 -8.40
C ASP A 60 -16.86 -2.01 -9.93
N HIS A 61 -16.27 -3.12 -10.34
CA HIS A 61 -15.99 -3.45 -11.72
C HIS A 61 -16.99 -4.47 -12.29
N ASN A 62 -18.11 -4.69 -11.58
CA ASN A 62 -19.23 -5.56 -12.01
C ASN A 62 -20.55 -4.78 -12.11
N LEU A 63 -20.50 -3.51 -12.51
CA LEU A 63 -21.68 -2.76 -12.95
C LEU A 63 -21.45 -2.20 -14.36
N ARG A 64 -21.07 -3.05 -15.32
CA ARG A 64 -21.24 -2.82 -16.77
C ARG A 64 -21.42 -4.13 -17.51
#